data_AF-A0A9E1RKQ8-F1
#
_entry.id   AF-A0A9E1RKQ8-F1
#
_cell.length_a   1.000
_cell.length_b   1.000
_cell.length_c   1.000
_cell.angle_alpha   90.00
_cell.angle_beta   90.00
_cell.angle_gamma   90.00
#
_symmetry.space_group_name_H-M   'P 1'
#
loop_
_entity.id
_entity.type
_entity.pdbx_description
1 polymer ?
#
loop_
_entity_poly.entity_id
_entity_poly.type
_entity_poly.pdbx_seq_one_letter_code
_entity_poly.pdbx_strand_id
1 'polypeptide(L)'
;MVLTLTRYFDAEPIVVEGILAGSLDRWLDVAANRIGASRTALVTEAINGGFRVHAGLHVLDGSELHVSGESRLTTLKITIPWEHSDNSKTLAANAFAEAIADEVQLAA
;
A
#
# COMPACT_ATOMS: atom_id res chain seq x y z
N MET A 1 8.70 3.69 -15.57
CA MET A 1 8.02 2.38 -15.50
C MET A 1 7.20 2.36 -14.20
N VAL A 2 6.32 1.38 -13.99
CA VAL A 2 5.53 1.26 -12.75
C VAL A 2 5.48 -0.19 -12.29
N LEU A 3 5.61 -0.42 -10.99
CA LEU A 3 5.19 -1.68 -10.37
C LEU A 3 3.71 -1.57 -10.07
N THR A 4 2.90 -2.55 -10.45
CA THR A 4 1.51 -2.63 -10.04
C THR A 4 1.30 -3.93 -9.28
N LEU A 5 0.84 -3.82 -8.03
CA LEU A 5 0.40 -4.94 -7.23
C LEU A 5 -1.11 -4.83 -7.05
N THR A 6 -1.83 -5.89 -7.35
CA THR A 6 -3.30 -5.93 -7.24
C THR A 6 -3.69 -6.97 -6.19
N ARG A 7 -4.52 -6.57 -5.23
CA ARG A 7 -5.13 -7.44 -4.23
C ARG A 7 -6.64 -7.43 -4.39
N TYR A 8 -7.27 -8.57 -4.13
CA TYR A 8 -8.72 -8.74 -4.15
C TYR A 8 -9.17 -9.18 -2.77
N PHE A 9 -10.26 -8.59 -2.29
CA PHE A 9 -10.81 -8.84 -0.96
C PHE A 9 -12.30 -9.12 -1.05
N ASP A 10 -12.77 -10.10 -0.28
CA ASP A 10 -14.20 -10.32 -0.01
C ASP A 10 -14.67 -9.37 1.12
N ALA A 11 -14.63 -8.08 0.83
CA ALA A 11 -14.98 -7.00 1.76
C ALA A 11 -15.59 -5.83 0.99
N GLU A 12 -16.38 -4.98 1.66
CA GLU A 12 -16.89 -3.74 1.06
C GLU A 12 -15.77 -2.70 0.89
N PRO A 13 -15.78 -1.87 -0.18
CA PRO A 13 -14.73 -0.88 -0.43
C PRO A 13 -14.52 0.07 0.74
N ILE A 14 -15.60 0.51 1.38
CA ILE A 14 -15.55 1.44 2.52
C ILE A 14 -14.82 0.85 3.74
N VAL A 15 -14.90 -0.47 3.94
CA VAL A 15 -14.18 -1.17 5.01
C VAL A 15 -12.68 -1.15 4.71
N VAL A 16 -12.30 -1.47 3.47
CA VAL A 16 -10.90 -1.47 3.05
C VAL A 16 -10.31 -0.06 3.12
N GLU A 17 -11.03 0.97 2.65
CA GLU A 17 -10.61 2.37 2.76
C GLU A 17 -10.38 2.81 4.21
N GLY A 18 -11.28 2.42 5.13
CA GLY A 18 -11.15 2.71 6.55
C GLY A 18 -9.89 2.08 7.17
N ILE A 19 -9.58 0.83 6.82
CA ILE A 19 -8.37 0.13 7.27
C ILE A 19 -7.12 0.83 6.72
N LEU A 20 -7.12 1.19 5.44
CA LEU A 20 -5.99 1.89 4.83
C LEU A 20 -5.69 3.23 5.53
N ALA A 21 -6.69 4.02 5.87
CA ALA A 21 -6.48 5.30 6.55
C ALA A 21 -5.84 5.15 7.94
N GLY A 22 -6.04 4.02 8.63
CA GLY A 22 -5.57 3.81 10.01
C GLY A 22 -4.21 3.11 10.16
N SER A 23 -3.74 2.39 9.13
CA SER A 23 -2.67 1.39 9.31
C SER A 23 -1.45 1.56 8.42
N LEU A 24 -1.42 2.61 7.59
CA LEU A 24 -0.31 2.90 6.67
C LEU A 24 1.06 2.99 7.34
N ASP A 25 1.15 3.68 8.48
CA ASP A 25 2.41 3.82 9.22
C ASP A 25 2.99 2.44 9.59
N ARG A 26 2.14 1.52 10.04
CA ARG A 26 2.54 0.16 10.43
C ARG A 26 3.01 -0.66 9.23
N TRP A 27 2.32 -0.58 8.10
CA TRP A 27 2.73 -1.32 6.89
C TRP A 27 4.04 -0.78 6.31
N LEU A 28 4.28 0.53 6.43
CA LEU A 28 5.57 1.11 6.09
C LEU A 28 6.68 0.63 7.03
N ASP A 29 6.42 0.44 8.32
CA ASP A 29 7.38 -0.20 9.24
C ASP A 29 7.72 -1.63 8.80
N VAL A 30 6.72 -2.43 8.39
CA VAL A 30 6.94 -3.79 7.87
C VAL A 30 7.82 -3.77 6.61
N ALA A 31 7.52 -2.87 5.67
CA ALA A 31 8.29 -2.70 4.45
C ALA A 31 9.74 -2.24 4.73
N ALA A 32 9.92 -1.28 5.64
CA ALA A 32 11.22 -0.77 6.05
C ALA A 32 12.07 -1.85 6.73
N ASN A 33 11.49 -2.61 7.65
CA ASN A 33 12.14 -3.75 8.32
C ASN A 33 12.57 -4.82 7.31
N ARG A 34 11.76 -5.09 6.28
CA ARG A 34 12.08 -6.07 5.24
C ARG A 34 13.38 -5.77 4.50
N ILE A 35 13.71 -4.49 4.33
CA ILE A 35 14.89 -4.03 3.59
C ILE A 35 15.98 -3.43 4.49
N GLY A 36 15.79 -3.44 5.82
CA GLY A 36 16.72 -2.82 6.77
C GLY A 36 16.86 -1.31 6.61
N ALA A 37 15.81 -0.61 6.18
CA ALA A 37 15.82 0.83 5.96
C ALA A 37 15.24 1.61 7.15
N SER A 38 15.73 2.83 7.35
CA SER A 38 15.07 3.81 8.23
C SER A 38 13.93 4.49 7.50
N ARG A 39 12.95 4.98 8.27
CA ARG A 39 11.75 5.62 7.74
C ARG A 39 11.60 7.03 8.27
N THR A 40 10.84 7.86 7.56
CA THR A 40 10.45 9.20 7.98
C THR A 40 8.98 9.24 8.38
N ALA A 41 8.50 10.40 8.83
CA ALA A 41 7.08 10.61 9.07
C ALA A 41 6.28 10.38 7.78
N LEU A 42 5.17 9.65 7.89
CA LEU A 42 4.24 9.42 6.79
C LEU A 42 3.63 10.76 6.35
N VAL A 43 3.66 10.99 5.04
CA VAL A 43 2.93 12.09 4.40
C VAL A 43 2.11 11.52 3.26
N THR A 44 0.80 11.74 3.30
CA THR A 44 -0.15 11.27 2.29
C THR A 44 -1.02 12.40 1.76
N GLU A 45 -1.51 12.22 0.54
CA GLU A 45 -2.52 13.05 -0.10
C GLU A 45 -3.72 12.17 -0.48
N ALA A 46 -4.93 12.59 -0.13
CA ALA A 46 -6.14 11.90 -0.59
C ALA A 46 -6.32 12.14 -2.11
N ILE A 47 -6.59 11.07 -2.85
CA ILE A 47 -6.89 11.10 -4.29
C ILE A 47 -8.25 10.43 -4.53
N ASN A 48 -8.80 10.55 -5.73
CA ASN A 48 -10.08 9.92 -6.04
C ASN A 48 -9.99 8.39 -5.93
N GLY A 49 -10.73 7.81 -4.98
CA GLY A 49 -10.71 6.38 -4.69
C GLY A 49 -9.45 5.89 -3.97
N GLY A 50 -8.76 6.74 -3.20
CA GLY A 50 -7.59 6.30 -2.45
C GLY A 50 -6.66 7.39 -1.93
N PHE A 51 -5.36 7.11 -1.86
CA PHE A 51 -4.34 8.10 -1.47
C PHE A 51 -3.00 7.85 -2.16
N ARG A 52 -2.22 8.93 -2.25
CA ARG A 52 -0.83 8.93 -2.69
C ARG A 52 0.09 9.10 -1.49
N VAL A 53 1.13 8.26 -1.41
CA VAL A 53 2.22 8.37 -0.44
C VAL A 53 3.27 9.34 -0.98
N HIS A 54 3.54 10.43 -0.26
CA HIS A 54 4.58 11.40 -0.61
C HIS A 54 5.86 11.20 0.18
N ALA A 55 5.75 10.65 1.39
CA ALA A 55 6.89 10.35 2.24
C ALA A 55 6.54 9.23 3.24
N GLY A 56 7.59 8.63 3.81
CA GLY A 56 7.51 7.63 4.87
C GLY A 56 8.57 6.57 4.68
N LEU A 57 8.69 6.03 3.47
CA LEU A 57 9.77 5.12 3.07
C LEU A 57 10.19 5.44 1.64
N HIS A 58 11.43 5.88 1.45
CA HIS A 58 11.88 6.46 0.19
C HIS A 58 11.62 5.59 -1.05
N VAL A 59 11.80 4.27 -0.94
CA VAL A 59 11.57 3.33 -2.06
C VAL A 59 10.10 3.24 -2.49
N LEU A 60 9.16 3.67 -1.64
CA LEU A 60 7.72 3.72 -1.87
C LEU A 60 7.18 5.15 -2.07
N ASP A 61 8.04 6.18 -2.13
CA ASP A 61 7.60 7.55 -2.39
C ASP A 61 6.90 7.63 -3.76
N GLY A 62 5.81 8.40 -3.81
CA GLY A 62 4.94 8.56 -4.96
C GLY A 62 3.99 7.38 -5.21
N SER A 63 3.95 6.37 -4.35
CA SER A 63 3.04 5.23 -4.51
C SER A 63 1.59 5.65 -4.36
N GLU A 64 0.72 5.10 -5.20
CA GLU A 64 -0.72 5.34 -5.17
C GLU A 64 -1.45 4.05 -4.80
N LEU A 65 -2.35 4.15 -3.82
CA LEU A 65 -3.22 3.07 -3.42
C LEU A 65 -4.63 3.45 -3.85
N HIS A 66 -5.21 2.67 -4.77
CA HIS A 66 -6.57 2.86 -5.27
C HIS A 66 -7.45 1.69 -4.83
N VAL A 67 -8.54 2.02 -4.15
CA VAL A 67 -9.62 1.10 -3.82
C VAL A 67 -10.74 1.27 -4.83
N SER A 68 -11.23 0.17 -5.37
CA SER A 68 -12.40 0.14 -6.23
C SER A 68 -13.16 -1.18 -6.07
N GLY A 69 -14.38 -1.25 -6.58
CA GLY A 69 -15.19 -2.46 -6.54
C GLY A 69 -16.62 -2.21 -6.09
N GLU A 70 -17.41 -3.28 -6.08
CA GLU A 70 -18.83 -3.25 -5.73
C GLU A 70 -19.18 -4.55 -5.00
N SER A 71 -20.22 -4.51 -4.16
CA SER A 71 -20.91 -5.69 -3.61
C SER A 71 -19.97 -6.78 -3.07
N ARG A 72 -19.18 -6.43 -2.05
CA ARG A 72 -18.19 -7.29 -1.36
C ARG A 72 -17.00 -7.77 -2.21
N LEU A 73 -16.85 -7.36 -3.46
CA LEU A 73 -15.60 -7.60 -4.21
C LEU A 73 -14.81 -6.30 -4.31
N THR A 74 -13.84 -6.13 -3.43
CA THR A 74 -12.95 -4.97 -3.43
C THR A 74 -11.63 -5.30 -4.10
N THR A 75 -11.19 -4.41 -4.99
CA THR A 75 -9.88 -4.41 -5.61
C THR A 75 -9.05 -3.29 -4.98
N LEU A 76 -7.88 -3.64 -4.44
CA LEU A 76 -6.85 -2.68 -4.08
C LEU A 76 -5.73 -2.75 -5.12
N LYS A 77 -5.50 -1.63 -5.81
CA LYS A 77 -4.38 -1.46 -6.72
C LYS A 77 -3.32 -0.58 -6.08
N ILE A 78 -2.11 -1.10 -5.94
CA ILE A 78 -0.94 -0.38 -5.43
C ILE A 78 -0.01 -0.12 -6.62
N THR A 79 0.13 1.15 -7.01
CA THR A 79 0.97 1.59 -8.12
C THR A 79 2.19 2.30 -7.56
N ILE A 80 3.38 1.80 -7.87
CA ILE A 80 4.63 2.34 -7.32
C ILE A 80 5.48 2.87 -8.50
N PRO A 81 5.89 4.15 -8.49
CA PRO A 81 6.77 4.70 -9.50
C PRO A 81 8.05 3.87 -9.58
N TRP A 82 8.41 3.37 -10.76
CA TRP A 82 9.55 2.47 -10.93
C TRP A 82 10.44 2.97 -12.05
N GLU A 83 11.65 3.43 -11.74
CA GLU A 83 12.59 3.88 -12.77
C GLU A 83 13.42 2.72 -13.34
N HIS A 84 13.94 1.85 -12.46
CA HIS A 84 14.74 0.67 -12.82
C HIS A 84 14.53 -0.43 -11.78
N SER A 85 14.61 -1.70 -12.18
CA SER A 85 14.44 -2.84 -11.27
C SER A 85 15.47 -2.79 -10.13
N ASP A 86 14.99 -2.64 -8.89
CA ASP A 86 15.79 -2.72 -7.68
C ASP A 86 15.16 -3.79 -6.78
N ASN A 87 16.01 -4.69 -6.27
CA ASN A 87 15.61 -5.75 -5.37
C ASN A 87 15.00 -5.19 -4.08
N SER A 88 15.57 -4.11 -3.54
CA SER A 88 15.07 -3.48 -2.30
C SER A 88 13.66 -2.94 -2.50
N LYS A 89 13.43 -2.22 -3.60
CA LYS A 89 12.10 -1.71 -3.96
C LYS A 89 11.06 -2.83 -4.14
N THR A 90 11.45 -3.93 -4.78
CA THR A 90 10.58 -5.10 -4.97
C THR A 90 10.24 -5.77 -3.65
N LEU A 91 11.23 -5.96 -2.77
CA LEU A 91 11.04 -6.55 -1.45
C LEU A 91 10.15 -5.69 -0.54
N ALA A 92 10.39 -4.38 -0.52
CA ALA A 92 9.58 -3.43 0.24
C ALA A 92 8.14 -3.38 -0.28
N ALA A 93 7.95 -3.31 -1.60
CA ALA A 93 6.63 -3.28 -2.22
C ALA A 93 5.80 -4.54 -1.90
N ASN A 94 6.41 -5.72 -2.00
CA ASN A 94 5.74 -6.97 -1.67
C ASN A 94 5.39 -7.05 -0.18
N ALA A 95 6.34 -6.73 0.71
CA ALA A 95 6.08 -6.74 2.16
C ALA A 95 4.98 -5.74 2.57
N PHE A 96 4.96 -4.56 1.94
CA PHE A 96 3.90 -3.57 2.12
C PHE A 96 2.54 -4.13 1.67
N ALA A 97 2.47 -4.70 0.46
CA ALA A 97 1.24 -5.26 -0.09
C ALA A 97 0.74 -6.52 0.62
N GLU A 98 1.64 -7.30 1.23
CA GLU A 98 1.32 -8.43 2.11
C GLU A 98 0.74 -7.95 3.44
N ALA A 99 1.38 -6.97 4.09
CA ALA A 99 0.91 -6.42 5.36
C ALA A 99 -0.51 -5.82 5.25
N ILE A 100 -0.80 -5.14 4.14
CA ILE A 100 -2.16 -4.65 3.85
C ILE A 100 -3.14 -5.82 3.73
N ALA A 101 -2.76 -6.86 2.97
CA ALA A 101 -3.64 -7.98 2.72
C ALA A 101 -3.96 -8.76 4.00
N ASP A 102 -2.96 -9.00 4.85
CA ASP A 102 -3.13 -9.67 6.14
C ASP A 102 -4.09 -8.89 7.04
N GLU A 103 -3.93 -7.57 7.11
CA GLU A 103 -4.78 -6.74 7.98
C GLU A 103 -6.23 -6.65 7.48
N VAL A 104 -6.43 -6.50 6.17
CA VAL A 104 -7.77 -6.53 5.59
C VAL A 104 -8.43 -7.90 5.81
N GLN A 105 -7.68 -8.99 5.67
CA GLN A 105 -8.21 -10.34 5.90
C GLN A 105 -8.54 -10.62 7.37
N LEU A 106 -7.83 -10.01 8.33
CA LEU A 106 -8.15 -10.13 9.75
C LEU A 106 -9.39 -9.33 10.18
N ALA A 107 -9.73 -8.28 9.42
CA ALA A 107 -10.83 -7.37 9.72
C ALA A 107 -12.15 -7.71 9.00
N ALA A 108 -12.09 -8.56 7.96
CA ALA A 108 -13.24 -9.01 7.16
C ALA A 108 -13.90 -10.26 7.77
#